data_AF-W6V080-F1
#
_entry.id   AF-W6V080-F1
#
_cell.length_a   1.000
_cell.length_b   1.000
_cell.length_c   1.000
_cell.angle_alpha   90.00
_cell.angle_beta   90.00
_cell.angle_gamma   90.00
#
_symmetry.space_group_name_H-M   'P 1'
#
loop_
_entity.id
_entity.type
_entity.pdbx_description
1 polymer ?
#
loop_
_entity_poly.entity_id
_entity_poly.type
_entity_poly.pdbx_seq_one_letter_code
_entity_poly.pdbx_strand_id
1 'polypeptide(L)'
;MHYSKLKHSVSQNGLLVDHLIHKEMKLIVSNDDAYFVFVDYIYKVLLPFLRDPDVLRCKNKLCKEPVLSGHDQTLYSTHFPPSGVVPFHGFSMYVSPLCYLYDDPVELYIVFRELYIRYFHKLHTITDNEESILSLCITFERILLEKEPRLVLHLMSIGSPPLQIAFRWLLRGFSGYLAVEQVLLLWDRVLAWDSIEILASESHFANLMCNNTLCNVKSSVDPIDLNMYEMMG
;
A
#
# COMPACT_ATOMS: atom_id res chain seq x y z
N MET A 1 12.02 -23.69 -3.69
CA MET A 1 13.44 -23.41 -3.37
C MET A 1 13.72 -21.93 -3.08
N HIS A 2 13.16 -20.96 -3.83
CA HIS A 2 13.41 -19.53 -3.61
C HIS A 2 12.96 -19.02 -2.23
N TYR A 3 11.68 -19.19 -1.88
CA TYR A 3 11.13 -18.76 -0.59
C TYR A 3 11.89 -19.32 0.62
N SER A 4 12.31 -20.59 0.58
CA SER A 4 13.10 -21.19 1.68
C SER A 4 14.43 -20.47 1.92
N LYS A 5 15.09 -19.99 0.86
CA LYS A 5 16.31 -19.18 0.98
C LYS A 5 16.03 -17.83 1.63
N LEU A 6 14.94 -17.17 1.22
CA LEU A 6 14.51 -15.90 1.80
C LEU A 6 14.15 -16.05 3.28
N LYS A 7 13.39 -17.09 3.64
CA LYS A 7 13.07 -17.43 5.03
C LYS A 7 14.33 -17.66 5.88
N HIS A 8 15.33 -18.36 5.31
CA HIS A 8 16.61 -18.52 5.99
C HIS A 8 17.33 -17.18 6.18
N SER A 9 17.32 -16.31 5.16
CA SER A 9 17.86 -14.94 5.24
C SER A 9 17.19 -14.09 6.33
N VAL A 10 15.86 -14.20 6.50
CA VAL A 10 15.14 -13.56 7.63
C VAL A 10 15.70 -13.97 8.98
N SER A 11 16.05 -15.26 9.14
CA SER A 11 16.54 -15.78 10.42
C SER A 11 17.98 -15.39 10.72
N GLN A 12 18.80 -15.15 9.69
CA GLN A 12 20.22 -14.84 9.83
C GLN A 12 20.49 -13.32 9.90
N ASN A 13 19.68 -12.52 9.20
CA ASN A 13 19.92 -11.09 9.02
C ASN A 13 18.70 -10.26 9.45
N GLY A 14 18.83 -9.58 10.59
CA GLY A 14 17.86 -8.56 11.02
C GLY A 14 18.05 -7.25 10.23
N LEU A 15 16.96 -6.70 9.70
CA LEU A 15 16.95 -5.43 8.98
C LEU A 15 16.15 -4.38 9.75
N LEU A 16 16.51 -3.10 9.62
CA LEU A 16 15.75 -2.00 10.24
C LEU A 16 14.27 -1.99 9.81
N VAL A 17 14.00 -2.35 8.55
CA VAL A 17 12.64 -2.44 8.03
C VAL A 17 11.81 -3.53 8.70
N ASP A 18 12.43 -4.54 9.33
CA ASP A 18 11.69 -5.51 10.13
C ASP A 18 11.04 -4.84 11.32
N HIS A 19 11.72 -3.90 11.99
CA HIS A 19 11.13 -3.15 13.10
C HIS A 19 9.96 -2.29 12.66
N LEU A 20 10.01 -1.74 11.44
CA LEU A 20 8.88 -1.01 10.85
C LEU A 20 7.69 -1.94 10.65
N ILE A 21 7.90 -3.12 10.07
CA ILE A 21 6.84 -4.13 9.93
C ILE A 21 6.29 -4.55 11.29
N HIS A 22 7.14 -4.86 12.27
CA HIS A 22 6.66 -5.28 13.60
C HIS A 22 5.83 -4.19 14.28
N LYS A 23 6.23 -2.92 14.15
CA LYS A 23 5.47 -1.78 14.70
C LYS A 23 4.14 -1.62 13.96
N GLU A 24 4.15 -1.69 12.64
CA GLU A 24 2.96 -1.59 11.82
C GLU A 24 1.95 -2.71 12.11
N MET A 25 2.41 -3.96 12.15
CA MET A 25 1.58 -5.14 12.44
C MET A 25 0.87 -5.03 13.79
N LYS A 26 1.53 -4.47 14.82
CA LYS A 26 0.92 -4.23 16.13
C LYS A 26 -0.12 -3.12 16.13
N LEU A 27 0.09 -2.08 15.32
CA LEU A 27 -0.79 -0.91 15.28
C LEU A 27 -2.02 -1.16 14.41
N ILE A 28 -1.84 -1.88 13.30
CA ILE A 28 -2.86 -2.06 12.28
C ILE A 28 -3.48 -3.45 12.39
N VAL A 29 -2.78 -4.48 11.91
CA VAL A 29 -3.34 -5.83 11.73
C VAL A 29 -3.80 -6.45 13.05
N SER A 30 -3.01 -6.30 14.12
CA SER A 30 -3.35 -6.91 15.42
C SER A 30 -4.57 -6.28 16.09
N ASN A 31 -4.92 -5.06 15.69
CA ASN A 31 -6.09 -4.32 16.21
C ASN A 31 -7.26 -4.32 15.23
N ASP A 32 -7.15 -5.04 14.12
CA ASP A 32 -8.17 -5.11 13.08
C ASP A 32 -9.02 -6.38 13.28
N ASP A 33 -10.33 -6.19 13.42
CA ASP A 33 -11.28 -7.28 13.69
C ASP A 33 -11.30 -8.34 12.58
N ALA A 34 -10.98 -7.96 11.34
CA ALA A 34 -10.95 -8.87 10.20
C ALA A 34 -9.58 -9.55 10.02
N TYR A 35 -8.48 -8.95 10.46
CA TYR A 35 -7.14 -9.44 10.12
C TYR A 35 -6.29 -9.95 11.28
N PHE A 36 -6.71 -9.77 12.55
CA PHE A 36 -5.92 -10.16 13.72
C PHE A 36 -5.51 -11.65 13.73
N VAL A 37 -6.32 -12.53 13.13
CA VAL A 37 -6.04 -13.97 13.05
C VAL A 37 -4.89 -14.32 12.09
N PHE A 38 -4.55 -13.41 11.16
CA PHE A 38 -3.56 -13.65 10.11
C PHE A 38 -2.20 -13.02 10.37
N VAL A 39 -1.96 -12.47 11.57
CA VAL A 39 -0.70 -11.80 11.92
C VAL A 39 0.53 -12.63 11.55
N ASP A 40 0.53 -13.92 11.91
CA ASP A 40 1.65 -14.83 11.60
C ASP A 40 1.82 -15.10 10.10
N TYR A 41 0.73 -15.14 9.33
CA TYR A 41 0.76 -15.33 7.88
C TYR A 41 1.38 -14.11 7.20
N ILE A 42 0.95 -12.92 7.60
CA ILE A 42 1.43 -11.67 7.03
C ILE A 42 2.93 -11.49 7.33
N TYR A 43 3.42 -11.83 8.53
CA TYR A 43 4.87 -11.85 8.80
C TYR A 43 5.64 -12.81 7.90
N LYS A 44 5.11 -14.03 7.68
CA LYS A 44 5.72 -15.05 6.81
C LYS A 44 5.78 -14.58 5.35
N VAL A 45 4.98 -13.60 4.94
CA VAL A 45 5.01 -13.04 3.57
C VAL A 45 5.90 -11.79 3.50
N LEU A 46 5.66 -10.81 4.37
CA LEU A 46 6.31 -9.50 4.30
C LEU A 46 7.81 -9.55 4.59
N LEU A 47 8.25 -10.34 5.58
CA LEU A 47 9.68 -10.39 5.94
C LEU A 47 10.53 -11.02 4.83
N PRO A 48 10.14 -12.18 4.24
CA PRO A 48 10.80 -12.70 3.04
C PRO A 48 10.72 -11.77 1.84
N PHE A 49 9.58 -11.11 1.63
CA PHE A 49 9.37 -10.17 0.52
C PHE A 49 10.38 -9.03 0.54
N LEU A 50 10.63 -8.43 1.71
CA LEU A 50 11.60 -7.34 1.83
C LEU A 50 13.04 -7.78 1.47
N ARG A 51 13.33 -9.07 1.55
CA ARG A 51 14.64 -9.66 1.23
C ARG A 51 14.74 -10.19 -0.19
N ASP A 52 13.68 -10.15 -0.98
CA ASP A 52 13.69 -10.65 -2.34
C ASP A 52 14.24 -9.60 -3.32
N PRO A 53 15.47 -9.75 -3.84
CA PRO A 53 16.03 -8.81 -4.80
C PRO A 53 15.31 -8.81 -6.14
N ASP A 54 14.52 -9.85 -6.45
CA ASP A 54 13.76 -9.87 -7.71
C ASP A 54 12.61 -8.85 -7.70
N VAL A 55 12.16 -8.41 -6.53
CA VAL A 55 11.17 -7.33 -6.39
C VAL A 55 11.72 -6.01 -6.92
N LEU A 56 13.02 -5.75 -6.73
CA LEU A 56 13.66 -4.51 -7.20
C LEU A 56 13.54 -4.33 -8.72
N ARG A 57 13.40 -5.43 -9.47
CA ARG A 57 13.28 -5.40 -10.94
C ARG A 57 12.05 -4.64 -11.44
N CYS A 58 11.00 -4.48 -10.62
CA CYS A 58 9.82 -3.70 -10.98
C CYS A 58 10.11 -2.19 -11.01
N LYS A 59 11.15 -1.74 -10.28
CA LYS A 59 11.69 -0.40 -10.42
C LYS A 59 12.63 -0.42 -11.61
N ASN A 60 12.13 -0.03 -12.79
CA ASN A 60 12.98 0.33 -13.92
C ASN A 60 14.14 1.21 -13.43
N LYS A 61 15.29 1.17 -14.13
CA LYS A 61 16.61 1.83 -13.90
C LYS A 61 16.62 3.33 -13.50
N LEU A 62 15.51 3.93 -13.10
CA LEU A 62 15.35 5.31 -12.65
C LEU A 62 16.02 5.55 -11.30
N CYS A 63 15.92 4.59 -10.37
CA CYS A 63 16.87 4.54 -9.26
C CYS A 63 18.13 3.88 -9.81
N LYS A 64 19.08 4.69 -10.29
CA LYS A 64 20.48 4.26 -10.25
C LYS A 64 20.66 3.68 -8.86
N GLU A 65 21.09 2.43 -8.76
CA GLU A 65 21.76 1.95 -7.55
C GLU A 65 22.63 3.11 -7.06
N PRO A 66 22.67 3.44 -5.76
CA PRO A 66 23.61 4.45 -5.31
C PRO A 66 24.98 4.00 -5.80
N VAL A 67 25.51 4.67 -6.84
CA VAL A 67 26.89 4.46 -7.28
C VAL A 67 27.72 5.10 -6.20
N LEU A 68 27.88 4.38 -5.10
CA LEU A 68 28.72 4.77 -4.00
C LEU A 68 30.12 4.26 -4.33
N SER A 69 30.80 5.05 -5.15
CA SER A 69 32.26 5.12 -5.15
C SER A 69 32.70 5.52 -3.74
N GLY A 70 32.92 4.53 -2.87
CA GLY A 70 33.30 4.78 -1.48
C GLY A 70 33.55 3.48 -0.73
N HIS A 71 34.67 3.43 -0.04
CA HIS A 71 35.38 2.25 0.43
C HIS A 71 34.71 1.41 1.56
N ASP A 72 33.44 1.63 1.90
CA ASP A 72 32.77 1.02 3.06
C ASP A 72 31.43 0.35 2.69
N GLN A 73 31.50 -0.76 1.96
CA GLN A 73 30.32 -1.53 1.51
C GLN A 73 29.57 -2.27 2.65
N THR A 74 30.17 -2.39 3.84
CA THR A 74 29.62 -3.19 4.95
C THR A 74 28.64 -2.43 5.84
N LEU A 75 28.72 -1.10 5.92
CA LEU A 75 27.89 -0.29 6.83
C LEU A 75 26.53 0.12 6.24
N TYR A 76 26.40 0.17 4.91
CA TYR A 76 25.16 0.62 4.23
C TYR A 76 24.27 -0.52 3.75
N SER A 77 24.79 -1.75 3.66
CA SER A 77 24.02 -2.93 3.24
C SER A 77 22.92 -3.32 4.24
N THR A 78 22.99 -2.85 5.47
CA THR A 78 21.99 -3.08 6.53
C THR A 78 20.84 -2.08 6.53
N HIS A 79 20.98 -0.95 5.82
CA HIS A 79 19.99 0.14 5.85
C HIS A 79 18.89 0.00 4.81
N PHE A 80 19.18 -0.55 3.64
CA PHE A 80 18.19 -0.75 2.58
C PHE A 80 17.86 -2.22 2.37
N PRO A 81 16.58 -2.59 2.34
CA PRO A 81 16.19 -3.96 2.06
C PRO A 81 16.55 -4.36 0.62
N PRO A 82 16.94 -5.63 0.36
CA PRO A 82 17.26 -6.12 -0.98
C PRO A 82 16.15 -5.89 -2.02
N SER A 83 14.89 -5.91 -1.60
CA SER A 83 13.73 -5.59 -2.47
C SER A 83 13.69 -4.13 -2.95
N GLY A 84 14.44 -3.24 -2.30
CA GLY A 84 14.35 -1.78 -2.49
C GLY A 84 13.03 -1.17 -2.03
N VAL A 85 12.21 -1.90 -1.28
CA VAL A 85 10.91 -1.43 -0.78
C VAL A 85 11.03 -1.00 0.67
N VAL A 86 10.70 0.26 0.96
CA VAL A 86 10.60 0.75 2.34
C VAL A 86 9.13 0.68 2.75
N PRO A 87 8.76 -0.13 3.77
CA PRO A 87 7.39 -0.21 4.25
C PRO A 87 6.89 1.14 4.75
N PHE A 88 5.64 1.46 4.42
CA PHE A 88 4.92 2.64 4.90
C PHE A 88 3.71 2.22 5.75
N HIS A 89 3.08 3.17 6.42
CA HIS A 89 1.93 2.90 7.26
C HIS A 89 0.75 2.32 6.45
N GLY A 90 0.45 1.04 6.65
CA GLY A 90 -0.58 0.30 5.91
C GLY A 90 -0.05 -0.58 4.78
N PHE A 91 1.27 -0.77 4.68
CA PHE A 91 1.88 -1.71 3.73
C PHE A 91 1.36 -3.15 3.90
N SER A 92 1.11 -3.57 5.14
CA SER A 92 0.52 -4.87 5.48
C SER A 92 -0.88 -5.09 4.90
N MET A 93 -1.60 -4.02 4.56
CA MET A 93 -2.93 -4.09 3.97
C MET A 93 -2.94 -4.66 2.55
N TYR A 94 -1.80 -4.70 1.87
CA TYR A 94 -1.71 -5.36 0.56
C TYR A 94 -1.70 -6.90 0.65
N VAL A 95 -1.29 -7.46 1.79
CA VAL A 95 -1.28 -8.92 2.01
C VAL A 95 -2.55 -9.38 2.71
N SER A 96 -3.07 -8.56 3.62
CA SER A 96 -4.10 -8.97 4.59
C SER A 96 -5.36 -9.57 3.94
N PRO A 97 -5.96 -8.99 2.88
CA PRO A 97 -7.12 -9.59 2.21
C PRO A 97 -6.81 -10.95 1.56
N LEU A 98 -5.59 -11.14 1.04
CA LEU A 98 -5.19 -12.37 0.36
C LEU A 98 -5.06 -13.54 1.34
N CYS A 99 -4.91 -13.28 2.65
CA CYS A 99 -4.87 -14.33 3.67
C CYS A 99 -6.19 -15.13 3.74
N TYR A 100 -7.30 -14.58 3.25
CA TYR A 100 -8.56 -15.30 3.12
C TYR A 100 -8.62 -16.26 1.93
N LEU A 101 -7.70 -16.13 0.96
CA LEU A 101 -7.67 -16.93 -0.27
C LEU A 101 -6.65 -18.06 -0.23
N TYR A 102 -5.59 -17.94 0.58
CA TYR A 102 -4.45 -18.86 0.57
C TYR A 102 -4.11 -19.37 1.97
N ASP A 103 -4.25 -20.69 2.15
CA ASP A 103 -3.90 -21.38 3.41
C ASP A 103 -2.39 -21.66 3.55
N ASP A 104 -1.65 -21.70 2.44
CA ASP A 104 -0.20 -21.88 2.44
C ASP A 104 0.54 -20.53 2.30
N PRO A 105 1.39 -20.15 3.27
CA PRO A 105 2.15 -18.90 3.19
C PRO A 105 3.14 -18.83 2.01
N VAL A 106 3.56 -19.96 1.43
CA VAL A 106 4.46 -19.95 0.27
C VAL A 106 3.69 -19.57 -1.00
N GLU A 107 2.51 -20.16 -1.21
CA GLU A 107 1.60 -19.76 -2.29
C GLU A 107 1.18 -18.29 -2.16
N LEU A 108 0.76 -17.88 -0.95
CA LEU A 108 0.41 -16.49 -0.65
C LEU A 108 1.56 -15.54 -0.99
N TYR A 109 2.79 -15.90 -0.63
CA TYR A 109 3.99 -15.12 -0.96
C TYR A 109 4.17 -14.94 -2.47
N ILE A 110 4.04 -16.04 -3.25
CA ILE A 110 4.23 -16.01 -4.70
C ILE A 110 3.21 -15.06 -5.34
N VAL A 111 1.94 -15.20 -4.96
CA VAL A 111 0.84 -14.39 -5.49
C VAL A 111 1.00 -12.92 -5.11
N PHE A 112 1.27 -12.65 -3.83
CA PHE A 112 1.50 -11.29 -3.36
C PHE A 112 2.67 -10.62 -4.10
N ARG A 113 3.79 -11.34 -4.28
CA ARG A 113 4.97 -10.82 -4.98
C ARG A 113 4.62 -10.41 -6.41
N GLU A 114 3.87 -11.23 -7.15
CA GLU A 114 3.46 -10.91 -8.51
C GLU A 114 2.47 -9.74 -8.56
N LEU A 115 1.46 -9.72 -7.67
CA LEU A 115 0.52 -8.58 -7.55
C LEU A 115 1.25 -7.28 -7.26
N TYR A 116 2.24 -7.32 -6.37
CA TYR A 116 3.01 -6.14 -6.03
C TYR A 116 3.85 -5.64 -7.20
N ILE A 117 4.61 -6.54 -7.83
CA ILE A 117 5.52 -6.22 -8.95
C ILE A 117 4.76 -5.68 -10.16
N ARG A 118 3.53 -6.15 -10.41
CA ARG A 118 2.74 -5.75 -11.56
C ARG A 118 1.84 -4.54 -11.30
N TYR A 119 1.31 -4.40 -10.08
CA TYR A 119 0.27 -3.42 -9.77
C TYR A 119 0.61 -2.55 -8.56
N PHE A 120 0.73 -3.14 -7.35
CA PHE A 120 0.75 -2.32 -6.13
C PHE A 120 1.93 -1.36 -6.04
N HIS A 121 3.09 -1.69 -6.64
CA HIS A 121 4.21 -0.75 -6.67
C HIS A 121 3.85 0.60 -7.33
N LYS A 122 2.89 0.64 -8.26
CA LYS A 122 2.45 1.85 -8.97
C LYS A 122 1.70 2.82 -8.05
N LEU A 123 1.13 2.33 -6.95
CA LEU A 123 0.36 3.13 -5.98
C LEU A 123 1.22 4.02 -5.08
N HIS A 124 2.53 3.76 -5.02
CA HIS A 124 3.47 4.53 -4.20
C HIS A 124 4.77 4.84 -4.95
N THR A 125 4.74 4.74 -6.28
CA THR A 125 5.83 5.22 -7.15
C THR A 125 5.34 6.45 -7.91
N ILE A 126 6.09 7.54 -7.80
CA ILE A 126 5.83 8.75 -8.57
C ILE A 126 6.45 8.59 -9.96
N THR A 127 5.62 8.49 -10.98
CA THR A 127 6.03 8.40 -12.39
C THR A 127 5.05 9.19 -13.26
N ASP A 128 5.40 9.36 -14.53
CA ASP A 128 4.58 9.95 -15.59
C ASP A 128 3.62 8.94 -16.25
N ASN A 129 3.54 7.71 -15.73
CA ASN A 129 2.66 6.66 -16.24
C ASN A 129 1.17 6.97 -15.91
N GLU A 130 0.27 6.65 -16.83
CA GLU A 130 -1.19 6.75 -16.68
C GLU A 130 -1.72 5.88 -15.51
N GLU A 131 -1.00 4.84 -15.14
CA GLU A 131 -1.31 3.97 -14.01
C GLU A 131 -0.62 4.36 -12.70
N SER A 132 0.09 5.50 -12.67
CA SER A 132 0.74 6.00 -11.46
C SER A 132 -0.27 6.54 -10.46
N ILE A 133 0.11 6.60 -9.18
CA ILE A 133 -0.72 7.22 -8.14
C ILE A 133 -1.17 8.64 -8.48
N LEU A 134 -0.34 9.45 -9.15
CA LEU A 134 -0.71 10.82 -9.53
C LEU A 134 -1.81 10.81 -10.60
N SER A 135 -1.68 9.97 -11.61
CA SER A 135 -2.68 9.82 -12.67
C SER A 135 -4.01 9.27 -12.12
N LEU A 136 -3.95 8.37 -11.13
CA LEU A 136 -5.14 7.90 -10.40
C LEU A 136 -5.81 9.03 -9.62
N CYS A 137 -5.04 9.87 -8.92
CA CYS A 137 -5.57 11.02 -8.19
C CYS A 137 -6.30 12.00 -9.12
N ILE A 138 -5.68 12.35 -10.25
CA ILE A 138 -6.28 13.25 -11.26
C ILE A 138 -7.56 12.63 -11.82
N THR A 139 -7.52 11.33 -12.15
CA THR A 139 -8.68 10.61 -12.67
C THR A 139 -9.82 10.58 -11.66
N PHE A 140 -9.52 10.33 -10.38
CA PHE A 140 -10.48 10.38 -9.29
C PHE A 140 -11.12 11.78 -9.17
N GLU A 141 -10.33 12.84 -9.11
CA GLU A 141 -10.85 14.20 -8.95
C GLU A 141 -11.76 14.59 -10.12
N ARG A 142 -11.33 14.26 -11.35
CA ARG A 142 -12.11 14.50 -12.56
C ARG A 142 -13.46 13.77 -12.51
N ILE A 143 -13.45 12.47 -12.25
CA ILE A 143 -14.68 11.66 -12.21
C ILE A 143 -15.61 12.17 -11.10
N LEU A 144 -15.08 12.48 -9.91
CA LEU A 144 -15.89 12.95 -8.80
C LEU A 144 -16.53 14.32 -9.10
N LEU A 145 -15.78 15.24 -9.71
CA LEU A 145 -16.30 16.54 -10.11
C LEU A 145 -17.38 16.44 -11.19
N GLU A 146 -17.18 15.54 -12.17
CA GLU A 146 -18.17 15.29 -13.23
C GLU A 146 -19.47 14.70 -12.69
N LYS A 147 -19.39 13.78 -11.72
CA LYS A 147 -20.54 13.03 -11.21
C LYS A 147 -21.25 13.71 -10.04
N GLU A 148 -20.49 14.23 -9.08
CA GLU A 148 -20.99 14.78 -7.81
C GLU A 148 -20.45 16.19 -7.52
N PRO A 149 -20.65 17.18 -8.43
CA PRO A 149 -20.08 18.52 -8.29
C PRO A 149 -20.56 19.23 -7.01
N ARG A 150 -21.78 18.95 -6.54
CA ARG A 150 -22.32 19.53 -5.30
C ARG A 150 -21.56 19.03 -4.06
N LEU A 151 -21.22 17.74 -4.03
CA LEU A 151 -20.43 17.16 -2.95
C LEU A 151 -19.03 17.77 -2.94
N VAL A 152 -18.39 17.88 -4.11
CA VAL A 152 -17.07 18.51 -4.24
C VAL A 152 -17.10 19.95 -3.73
N LEU A 153 -18.07 20.76 -4.15
CA LEU A 153 -18.20 22.15 -3.69
C LEU A 153 -18.43 22.22 -2.18
N HIS A 154 -19.26 21.35 -1.62
CA HIS A 154 -19.49 21.30 -0.18
C HIS A 154 -18.21 20.96 0.58
N LEU A 155 -17.52 19.89 0.18
CA LEU A 155 -16.26 19.44 0.77
C LEU A 155 -15.16 20.51 0.71
N MET A 156 -15.05 21.20 -0.43
CA MET A 156 -14.14 22.34 -0.58
C MET A 156 -14.52 23.51 0.33
N SER A 157 -15.83 23.79 0.51
CA SER A 157 -16.29 24.90 1.37
C SER A 157 -16.01 24.69 2.86
N ILE A 158 -15.89 23.43 3.30
CA ILE A 158 -15.54 23.07 4.69
C ILE A 158 -14.04 22.79 4.87
N GLY A 159 -13.22 23.05 3.86
CA GLY A 159 -11.76 22.85 3.94
C GLY A 159 -11.33 21.39 3.93
N SER A 160 -12.15 20.49 3.36
CA SER A 160 -11.83 19.05 3.26
C SER A 160 -11.86 18.60 1.80
N PRO A 161 -10.84 18.95 0.98
CA PRO A 161 -10.78 18.55 -0.42
C PRO A 161 -10.93 17.02 -0.59
N PRO A 162 -11.75 16.53 -1.53
CA PRO A 162 -12.02 15.10 -1.66
C PRO A 162 -10.78 14.22 -1.78
N LEU A 163 -9.76 14.71 -2.50
CA LEU A 163 -8.51 13.96 -2.70
C LEU A 163 -7.75 13.74 -1.39
N GLN A 164 -7.77 14.69 -0.45
CA GLN A 164 -7.10 14.50 0.86
C GLN A 164 -7.69 13.32 1.63
N ILE A 165 -8.98 13.07 1.46
CA ILE A 165 -9.68 11.93 2.05
C ILE A 165 -9.33 10.64 1.27
N ALA A 166 -9.52 10.67 -0.05
CA ALA A 166 -9.43 9.50 -0.90
C ALA A 166 -7.99 9.02 -1.19
N PHE A 167 -6.98 9.88 -1.02
CA PHE A 167 -5.58 9.54 -1.31
C PHE A 167 -5.13 8.30 -0.55
N ARG A 168 -5.49 8.19 0.74
CA ARG A 168 -5.14 7.02 1.55
C ARG A 168 -5.85 5.75 1.09
N TRP A 169 -7.05 5.87 0.51
CA TRP A 169 -7.79 4.73 -0.05
C TRP A 169 -7.10 4.22 -1.30
N LEU A 170 -6.74 5.13 -2.22
CA LEU A 170 -5.99 4.81 -3.43
C LEU A 170 -4.64 4.18 -3.08
N LEU A 171 -3.88 4.80 -2.17
CA LEU A 171 -2.57 4.34 -1.74
C LEU A 171 -2.59 2.94 -1.11
N ARG A 172 -3.72 2.47 -0.57
CA ARG A 172 -3.86 1.12 0.02
C ARG A 172 -4.66 0.16 -0.86
N GLY A 173 -5.01 0.56 -2.08
CA GLY A 173 -5.91 -0.22 -2.92
C GLY A 173 -7.24 -0.56 -2.23
N PHE A 174 -7.75 0.36 -1.42
CA PHE A 174 -8.96 0.27 -0.57
C PHE A 174 -8.95 -0.73 0.58
N SER A 175 -7.86 -1.48 0.76
CA SER A 175 -7.73 -2.39 1.89
C SER A 175 -7.66 -1.62 3.21
N GLY A 176 -8.47 -2.04 4.18
CA GLY A 176 -8.72 -1.34 5.45
C GLY A 176 -9.79 -0.25 5.38
N TYR A 177 -10.42 -0.02 4.22
CA TYR A 177 -11.53 0.92 4.04
C TYR A 177 -12.80 0.27 3.52
N LEU A 178 -12.67 -0.78 2.70
CA LEU A 178 -13.77 -1.62 2.24
C LEU A 178 -13.76 -2.96 3.00
N ALA A 179 -14.92 -3.65 3.00
CA ALA A 179 -15.00 -5.02 3.47
C ALA A 179 -14.10 -5.94 2.62
N VAL A 180 -13.59 -7.02 3.23
CA VAL A 180 -12.63 -7.93 2.60
C VAL A 180 -13.11 -8.40 1.22
N GLU A 181 -14.37 -8.82 1.13
CA GLU A 181 -14.98 -9.32 -0.11
C GLU A 181 -15.02 -8.24 -1.20
N GLN A 182 -15.27 -6.98 -0.82
CA GLN A 182 -15.30 -5.87 -1.75
C GLN A 182 -13.89 -5.52 -2.25
N VAL A 183 -12.88 -5.59 -1.38
CA VAL A 183 -11.47 -5.40 -1.76
C VAL A 183 -11.04 -6.48 -2.75
N LEU A 184 -11.35 -7.75 -2.45
CA LEU A 184 -10.99 -8.87 -3.33
C LEU A 184 -11.70 -8.78 -4.68
N LEU A 185 -13.00 -8.46 -4.71
CA LEU A 185 -13.73 -8.22 -5.98
C LEU A 185 -13.16 -7.04 -6.77
N LEU A 186 -12.67 -6.00 -6.10
CA LEU A 186 -12.01 -4.87 -6.77
C LEU A 186 -10.68 -5.31 -7.38
N TRP A 187 -9.87 -6.07 -6.65
CA TRP A 187 -8.59 -6.57 -7.12
C TRP A 187 -8.75 -7.61 -8.24
N ASP A 188 -9.81 -8.42 -8.22
CA ASP A 188 -10.18 -9.30 -9.33
C ASP A 188 -10.44 -8.51 -10.62
N ARG A 189 -11.07 -7.33 -10.53
CA ARG A 189 -11.26 -6.47 -11.71
C ARG A 189 -9.95 -5.88 -12.21
N VAL A 190 -9.05 -5.48 -11.32
CA VAL A 190 -7.68 -5.04 -11.69
C VAL A 190 -6.97 -6.15 -12.47
N LEU A 191 -7.06 -7.40 -12.00
CA LEU A 191 -6.51 -8.57 -12.69
C LEU A 191 -7.18 -8.84 -14.04
N ALA A 192 -8.51 -8.76 -14.11
CA ALA A 192 -9.27 -9.05 -15.31
C ALA A 192 -9.04 -8.04 -16.45
N TRP A 193 -8.86 -6.76 -16.12
CA TRP A 193 -8.56 -5.70 -17.09
C TRP A 193 -7.06 -5.44 -17.27
N ASP A 194 -6.23 -6.02 -16.40
CA ASP A 194 -4.80 -5.75 -16.34
C ASP A 194 -4.45 -4.26 -16.18
N SER A 195 -5.24 -3.54 -15.37
CA SER A 195 -5.02 -2.11 -15.14
C SER A 195 -5.44 -1.66 -13.75
N ILE A 196 -4.60 -0.86 -13.12
CA ILE A 196 -4.88 -0.30 -11.79
C ILE A 196 -5.76 0.97 -11.84
N GLU A 197 -6.02 1.51 -13.03
CA GLU A 197 -6.94 2.66 -13.25
C GLU A 197 -8.35 2.38 -12.73
N ILE A 198 -8.74 1.10 -12.68
CA ILE A 198 -10.00 0.65 -12.09
C ILE A 198 -10.16 1.11 -10.65
N LEU A 199 -9.06 1.26 -9.90
CA LEU A 199 -9.12 1.78 -8.54
C LEU A 199 -9.66 3.20 -8.50
N ALA A 200 -9.43 4.02 -9.53
CA ALA A 200 -9.98 5.37 -9.66
C ALA A 200 -11.38 5.41 -10.32
N SER A 201 -11.95 4.26 -10.69
CA SER A 201 -13.26 4.18 -11.34
C SER A 201 -14.46 4.30 -10.38
N GLU A 202 -15.55 4.87 -10.90
CA GLU A 202 -16.74 5.39 -10.19
C GLU A 202 -17.35 4.49 -9.09
N SER A 203 -17.34 3.16 -9.27
CA SER A 203 -18.28 2.26 -8.58
C SER A 203 -18.17 2.18 -7.04
N HIS A 204 -17.05 2.59 -6.43
CA HIS A 204 -16.84 2.45 -4.98
C HIS A 204 -16.79 3.79 -4.24
N PHE A 205 -16.56 4.91 -4.93
CA PHE A 205 -16.20 6.18 -4.29
C PHE A 205 -17.36 6.94 -3.68
N ALA A 206 -18.47 7.09 -4.40
CA ALA A 206 -19.59 7.91 -3.91
C ALA A 206 -20.16 7.35 -2.60
N ASN A 207 -20.29 6.03 -2.50
CA ASN A 207 -20.77 5.36 -1.29
C ASN A 207 -19.78 5.49 -0.11
N LEU A 208 -18.48 5.29 -0.35
CA LEU A 208 -17.44 5.48 0.67
C LEU A 208 -17.37 6.93 1.15
N MET A 209 -17.43 7.91 0.24
CA MET A 209 -17.41 9.33 0.59
C MET A 209 -18.65 9.72 1.38
N CYS A 210 -19.85 9.32 0.97
CA CYS A 210 -21.08 9.61 1.73
C CYS A 210 -21.02 9.01 3.15
N ASN A 211 -20.55 7.77 3.29
CA ASN A 211 -20.45 7.11 4.60
C ASN A 211 -19.35 7.75 5.48
N ASN A 212 -18.17 8.03 4.93
CA ASN A 212 -17.05 8.59 5.69
C ASN A 212 -17.22 10.08 6.02
N THR A 213 -17.91 10.87 5.20
CA THR A 213 -18.21 12.27 5.53
C THR A 213 -19.22 12.35 6.68
N LEU A 214 -20.19 11.43 6.75
CA LEU A 214 -21.10 11.31 7.89
C LEU A 214 -20.38 10.87 9.18
N CYS A 215 -19.35 10.04 9.07
CA CYS A 215 -18.54 9.59 10.20
C CYS A 215 -17.52 10.65 10.67
N ASN A 216 -16.82 11.33 9.75
CA ASN A 216 -15.82 12.37 10.08
C ASN A 216 -16.42 13.67 10.62
N VAL A 217 -17.70 13.95 10.37
CA VAL A 217 -18.43 15.02 11.09
C VAL A 217 -18.63 14.65 12.58
N LYS A 218 -18.48 13.37 12.96
CA LYS A 218 -18.52 12.92 14.37
C LYS A 218 -17.14 12.71 14.99
N SER A 219 -16.10 12.45 14.21
CA SER A 219 -14.74 12.21 14.69
C SER A 219 -13.79 13.30 14.19
N SER A 220 -13.87 14.48 14.78
CA SER A 220 -12.77 15.43 14.72
C SER A 220 -11.55 14.82 15.44
N VAL A 221 -10.47 14.64 14.66
CA VAL A 221 -9.08 14.47 15.08
C VAL A 221 -8.67 13.07 15.58
N ASP A 222 -8.15 12.25 14.66
CA ASP A 222 -7.15 11.25 15.03
C ASP A 222 -5.76 11.94 15.14
N PRO A 223 -4.95 11.69 16.18
CA PRO A 223 -3.76 12.50 16.48
C PRO A 223 -2.55 12.30 15.54
N ILE A 224 -2.70 11.54 14.45
CA ILE A 224 -1.58 11.13 13.59
C ILE A 224 -1.36 12.13 12.43
N ASP A 225 -2.33 13.01 12.16
CA ASP A 225 -2.30 13.95 11.02
C ASP A 225 -1.35 15.16 11.20
N LEU A 226 -0.62 15.31 12.32
CA LEU A 226 0.31 16.44 12.50
C LEU A 226 1.73 16.23 11.96
N ASN A 227 2.19 15.00 11.71
CA ASN A 227 3.63 14.76 11.46
C ASN A 227 4.07 14.68 9.99
N MET A 228 3.16 14.74 9.01
CA MET A 228 3.59 14.84 7.59
C MET A 228 3.78 16.27 7.10
N TYR A 229 3.20 17.28 7.76
CA TYR A 229 3.37 18.68 7.37
C TYR A 229 4.69 19.31 7.86
N GLU A 230 5.38 18.72 8.85
CA GLU A 230 6.66 19.23 9.35
C GLU A 230 7.90 18.71 8.58
N MET A 231 7.73 17.81 7.61
CA MET A 231 8.86 17.26 6.82
C MET A 231 9.00 17.84 5.41
N MET A 232 8.15 18.80 5.02
CA MET A 232 8.24 19.52 3.74
C MET A 232 8.21 21.04 3.92
N GLY A 233 8.62 21.53 5.09
CA GLY A 233 8.91 22.94 5.38
C GLY A 233 10.39 23.24 5.42
#